data_AF-A0A137NTP0-F1
#
_entry.id   AF-A0A137NTP0-F1
#
_cell.length_a   1.000
_cell.length_b   1.000
_cell.length_c   1.000
_cell.angle_alpha   90.00
_cell.angle_beta   90.00
_cell.angle_gamma   90.00
#
_symmetry.space_group_name_H-M   'P 1'
#
loop_
_entity.id
_entity.type
_entity.pdbx_description
1 polymer ?
#
loop_
_entity_poly.entity_id
_entity_poly.type
_entity_poly.pdbx_seq_one_letter_code
_entity_poly.pdbx_strand_id
1 'polypeptide(L)'
;MSMTVAGTTTMAKSTSSNGDSAYSSGDSEPRTSSTDVHSIAPRKIYDLLQNPEVPLRQPGNCLNTDSLLRTADELLMQLLLSQAINDSKGFKALDLLDVEECKKNLKFVQSRTQSLKTRMLLEAKVRDAAYALTQLHASNKKLAKQAHEQLAAANEKVDEVATEVWKLTQQGWELQKRILEHDVAVLSVGITKLEQEKVELNSKWKSLQSGNKSLKNSPEPPKPEPILKPNPSMLYSSTIQDNEATSLQLTIAQIQVDEMKRQLSHKDFEIQQLKEKIDAVKSQKSSSQEDNHKLKQAQLNQKLEALSHQLDSAHNTIQKLEEKKEEQFNILVKNINKEWEDKVQELKDEKNQWKNLAERQQKTTEELDNRIHQLMDKLERVSLKSNSEDDDNDQDLMRQLQRATEELENVSEKYEDTSSVLTRLYDILPEPHPSVMPFPIEPNAEFNLENFEEKVEGLIKENSDLIDKVIALQKQNEDLHGAVQAIAEKHTKWN
;
A
#
# COMPACT_ATOMS: atom_id res chain seq x y z
N MET A 1 30.76 -24.29 -61.60
CA MET A 1 30.31 -25.69 -61.56
C MET A 1 29.07 -25.74 -60.71
N SER A 2 27.92 -25.93 -61.37
CA SER A 2 26.59 -25.99 -60.79
C SER A 2 26.29 -27.40 -60.31
N MET A 3 25.68 -27.55 -59.12
CA MET A 3 24.82 -28.68 -58.77
C MET A 3 23.78 -28.17 -57.75
N THR A 4 22.51 -27.96 -58.11
CA THR A 4 21.39 -28.90 -58.39
C THR A 4 20.55 -29.16 -57.14
N VAL A 5 19.30 -28.68 -57.26
CA VAL A 5 18.14 -28.77 -56.38
C VAL A 5 17.57 -30.20 -56.36
N ALA A 6 17.07 -30.66 -55.22
CA ALA A 6 16.10 -31.75 -55.15
C ALA A 6 15.02 -31.42 -54.12
N GLY A 7 13.80 -31.21 -54.60
CA GLY A 7 12.58 -31.17 -53.79
C GLY A 7 11.93 -32.56 -53.74
N THR A 8 11.14 -32.79 -52.70
CA THR A 8 10.21 -33.92 -52.64
C THR A 8 8.85 -33.42 -52.18
N THR A 9 7.95 -33.39 -53.14
CA THR A 9 6.49 -33.31 -53.02
C THR A 9 5.94 -34.70 -52.73
N THR A 10 5.02 -34.83 -51.77
CA THR A 10 4.06 -35.94 -51.75
C THR A 10 2.67 -35.43 -51.40
N MET A 11 1.74 -35.72 -52.31
CA MET A 11 0.33 -35.40 -52.28
C MET A 11 -0.51 -36.44 -51.51
N ALA A 12 -1.59 -35.93 -50.92
CA ALA A 12 -2.97 -36.43 -50.89
C ALA A 12 -3.30 -37.87 -50.44
N LYS A 13 -4.21 -37.99 -49.46
CA LYS A 13 -5.49 -38.70 -49.66
C LYS A 13 -6.56 -38.31 -48.63
N SER A 14 -7.74 -38.00 -49.14
CA SER A 14 -8.99 -37.69 -48.45
C SER A 14 -9.87 -38.94 -48.33
N THR A 15 -10.53 -39.12 -47.18
CA THR A 15 -11.82 -39.84 -46.96
C THR A 15 -12.35 -39.35 -45.60
N SER A 16 -13.41 -38.55 -45.49
CA SER A 16 -14.83 -38.89 -45.63
C SER A 16 -15.26 -40.08 -44.77
N SER A 17 -15.84 -39.81 -43.59
CA SER A 17 -16.99 -40.57 -43.10
C SER A 17 -17.80 -39.73 -42.12
N ASN A 18 -19.07 -39.49 -42.49
CA ASN A 18 -20.11 -38.93 -41.64
C ASN A 18 -20.37 -39.83 -40.44
N GLY A 19 -20.60 -39.22 -39.27
CA GLY A 19 -21.09 -39.87 -38.07
C GLY A 19 -21.95 -38.89 -37.31
N ASP A 20 -23.23 -38.83 -37.67
CA ASP A 20 -24.29 -38.21 -36.90
C ASP A 20 -24.35 -38.80 -35.49
N SER A 21 -24.36 -37.94 -34.47
CA SER A 21 -24.97 -38.27 -33.18
C SER A 21 -25.48 -36.98 -32.55
N ALA A 22 -26.77 -36.72 -32.80
CA ALA A 22 -27.58 -35.85 -31.96
C ALA A 22 -27.62 -36.42 -30.54
N TYR A 23 -27.48 -35.57 -29.52
CA TYR A 23 -28.41 -35.41 -28.39
C TYR A 23 -27.77 -34.57 -27.27
N SER A 24 -28.61 -33.68 -26.72
CA SER A 24 -28.50 -32.97 -25.45
C SER A 24 -27.43 -31.88 -25.32
N SER A 25 -27.79 -30.60 -25.44
CA SER A 25 -28.54 -29.78 -24.46
C SER A 25 -27.67 -29.29 -23.31
N GLY A 26 -27.61 -27.96 -23.16
CA GLY A 26 -27.48 -27.33 -21.86
C GLY A 26 -26.24 -26.46 -21.67
N ASP A 27 -26.47 -25.16 -21.79
CA ASP A 27 -25.88 -24.12 -20.93
C ASP A 27 -24.50 -23.54 -21.24
N SER A 28 -24.58 -22.42 -21.96
CA SER A 28 -24.29 -21.07 -21.43
C SER A 28 -22.82 -20.71 -21.18
N GLU A 29 -22.14 -20.35 -22.28
CA GLU A 29 -21.09 -19.33 -22.27
C GLU A 29 -21.62 -17.99 -21.72
N PRO A 30 -20.84 -17.24 -20.92
CA PRO A 30 -20.90 -15.80 -20.96
C PRO A 30 -19.72 -15.25 -21.76
N ARG A 31 -20.13 -14.50 -22.78
CA ARG A 31 -19.36 -13.57 -23.58
C ARG A 31 -18.42 -12.71 -22.74
N THR A 32 -17.21 -12.58 -23.25
CA THR A 32 -16.24 -11.54 -22.94
C THR A 32 -16.83 -10.16 -23.23
N SER A 33 -17.08 -9.37 -22.18
CA SER A 33 -17.29 -7.92 -22.29
C SER A 33 -16.13 -7.20 -21.61
N SER A 34 -15.32 -6.57 -22.46
CA SER A 34 -14.44 -5.44 -22.21
C SER A 34 -15.00 -4.49 -21.13
N THR A 35 -14.26 -4.32 -20.04
CA THR A 35 -14.39 -3.15 -19.16
C THR A 35 -13.00 -2.63 -18.79
N ASP A 36 -12.78 -1.39 -19.21
CA ASP A 36 -11.62 -0.57 -18.88
C ASP A 36 -11.42 -0.46 -17.36
N VAL A 37 -10.26 -0.86 -16.90
CA VAL A 37 -9.84 -0.72 -15.50
C VAL A 37 -9.22 0.66 -15.32
N HIS A 38 -10.04 1.62 -14.90
CA HIS A 38 -9.56 2.90 -14.38
C HIS A 38 -8.82 2.69 -13.05
N SER A 39 -7.49 2.68 -13.13
CA SER A 39 -6.53 3.37 -12.27
C SER A 39 -7.03 3.86 -10.90
N ILE A 40 -6.96 3.01 -9.88
CA ILE A 40 -6.96 3.42 -8.46
C ILE A 40 -5.57 4.01 -8.15
N ALA A 41 -5.51 5.33 -7.98
CA ALA A 41 -4.34 6.04 -7.50
C ALA A 41 -4.33 6.07 -5.95
N PRO A 42 -3.19 5.92 -5.27
CA PRO A 42 -3.05 6.37 -3.90
C PRO A 42 -2.90 7.90 -3.89
N ARG A 43 -4.02 8.61 -3.78
CA ARG A 43 -4.05 10.01 -3.33
C ARG A 43 -4.61 10.01 -1.91
N LYS A 44 -3.78 10.35 -0.93
CA LYS A 44 -4.12 11.02 0.36
C LYS A 44 -2.88 11.13 1.26
N ILE A 45 -1.89 11.90 0.84
CA ILE A 45 -0.86 12.46 1.75
C ILE A 45 -0.71 13.99 1.54
N TYR A 46 -1.21 14.56 0.44
CA TYR A 46 -1.01 15.98 0.13
C TYR A 46 -2.11 16.95 0.62
N ASP A 47 -3.21 16.48 1.20
CA ASP A 47 -4.29 17.38 1.67
C ASP A 47 -4.05 18.02 3.06
N LEU A 48 -2.92 17.71 3.72
CA LEU A 48 -2.57 18.31 5.01
C LEU A 48 -1.70 19.58 4.92
N LEU A 49 -1.37 20.05 3.71
CA LEU A 49 -0.48 21.21 3.53
C LEU A 49 -1.18 22.47 2.97
N GLN A 50 -2.51 22.51 2.93
CA GLN A 50 -3.22 23.57 2.22
C GLN A 50 -4.37 24.27 2.97
N ASN A 51 -4.34 24.29 4.31
CA ASN A 51 -5.18 25.19 5.11
C ASN A 51 -4.40 25.77 6.31
N PRO A 52 -3.98 27.04 6.27
CA PRO A 52 -3.41 27.72 7.42
C PRO A 52 -4.46 28.65 8.07
N GLU A 53 -5.60 28.14 8.56
CA GLU A 53 -6.50 28.94 9.40
C GLU A 53 -7.12 28.10 10.51
N VAL A 54 -6.39 28.00 11.64
CA VAL A 54 -6.97 27.60 12.93
C VAL A 54 -7.11 28.87 13.80
N PRO A 55 -8.30 29.17 14.33
CA PRO A 55 -8.51 30.30 15.24
C PRO A 55 -7.75 30.09 16.55
N LEU A 56 -6.91 31.07 16.88
CA LEU A 56 -6.19 31.21 18.13
C LEU A 56 -7.13 31.10 19.35
N ARG A 57 -7.00 30.01 20.12
CA ARG A 57 -7.44 29.96 21.52
C ARG A 57 -6.30 30.41 22.42
N GLN A 58 -6.59 31.35 23.32
CA GLN A 58 -5.63 32.00 24.21
C GLN A 58 -4.99 31.02 25.22
N PRO A 59 -3.72 31.24 25.60
CA PRO A 59 -3.03 30.38 26.56
C PRO A 59 -3.35 30.78 28.01
N GLY A 60 -3.81 29.80 28.79
CA GLY A 60 -3.76 29.84 30.25
C GLY A 60 -2.34 29.50 30.72
N ASN A 61 -1.87 30.29 31.69
CA ASN A 61 -0.52 30.26 32.26
C ASN A 61 -0.04 28.86 32.71
N CYS A 62 0.94 28.31 32.01
CA CYS A 62 1.91 27.35 32.54
C CYS A 62 3.32 27.93 32.36
N LEU A 63 4.05 28.10 33.48
CA LEU A 63 5.29 28.86 33.58
C LEU A 63 6.51 27.98 33.25
N ASN A 64 7.28 28.44 32.25
CA ASN A 64 8.74 28.46 32.15
C ASN A 64 9.56 27.19 31.88
N THR A 65 9.02 25.96 31.90
CA THR A 65 9.75 24.78 31.35
C THR A 65 9.56 24.62 29.84
N ASP A 66 8.42 25.07 29.32
CA ASP A 66 8.09 24.99 27.89
C ASP A 66 8.98 25.87 27.02
N SER A 67 9.53 26.98 27.53
CA SER A 67 10.41 27.84 26.72
C SER A 67 11.80 27.22 26.50
N LEU A 68 12.30 26.46 27.47
CA LEU A 68 13.60 25.79 27.40
C LEU A 68 13.49 24.50 26.59
N LEU A 69 12.39 23.75 26.75
CA LEU A 69 12.05 22.62 25.88
C LEU A 69 11.84 23.09 24.43
N ARG A 70 11.11 24.18 24.20
CA ARG A 70 10.88 24.70 22.84
C ARG A 70 12.13 25.26 22.17
N THR A 71 13.12 25.73 22.94
CA THR A 71 14.42 26.14 22.38
C THR A 71 15.34 24.95 22.12
N ALA A 72 15.31 23.92 22.98
CA ALA A 72 16.01 22.66 22.73
C ALA A 72 15.44 21.93 21.50
N ASP A 73 14.11 21.90 21.36
CA ASP A 73 13.41 21.31 20.23
C ASP A 73 13.68 22.07 18.93
N GLU A 74 13.73 23.42 18.95
CA GLU A 74 14.10 24.23 17.78
C GLU A 74 15.54 23.94 17.34
N LEU A 75 16.48 23.81 18.29
CA LEU A 75 17.88 23.48 17.99
C LEU A 75 18.04 22.06 17.45
N LEU A 76 17.33 21.09 18.04
CA LEU A 76 17.30 19.71 17.56
C LEU A 76 16.69 19.63 16.16
N MET A 77 15.57 20.32 15.94
CA MET A 77 14.93 20.40 14.64
C MET A 77 15.86 21.05 13.61
N GLN A 78 16.57 22.12 13.95
CA GLN A 78 17.55 22.76 13.07
C GLN A 78 18.75 21.84 12.78
N LEU A 79 19.20 21.03 13.74
CA LEU A 79 20.23 20.02 13.53
C LEU A 79 19.75 18.94 12.55
N LEU A 80 18.57 18.37 12.79
CA LEU A 80 17.96 17.36 11.92
C LEU A 80 17.73 17.89 10.50
N LEU A 81 17.33 19.15 10.39
CA LEU A 81 17.16 19.84 9.11
C LEU A 81 18.50 20.01 8.40
N SER A 82 19.55 20.45 9.10
CA SER A 82 20.89 20.58 8.55
C SER A 82 21.47 19.24 8.08
N GLN A 83 21.17 18.16 8.82
CA GLN A 83 21.54 16.80 8.47
C GLN A 83 20.78 16.34 7.22
N ALA A 84 19.46 16.55 7.17
CA ALA A 84 18.65 16.22 6.00
C ALA A 84 19.07 17.02 4.75
N ILE A 85 19.46 18.29 4.90
CA ILE A 85 20.03 19.09 3.81
C ILE A 85 21.38 18.49 3.38
N ASN A 86 22.25 18.11 4.29
CA ASN A 86 23.52 17.47 3.94
C ASN A 86 23.33 16.14 3.22
N ASP A 87 22.42 15.30 3.70
CA ASP A 87 22.11 14.00 3.10
C ASP A 87 21.47 14.15 1.72
N SER A 88 20.79 15.29 1.46
CA SER A 88 20.14 15.58 0.18
C SER A 88 21.03 16.23 -0.89
N LYS A 89 22.23 16.73 -0.53
CA LYS A 89 23.15 17.41 -1.47
C LYS A 89 23.59 16.55 -2.65
N GLY A 90 23.53 15.22 -2.53
CA GLY A 90 23.88 14.29 -3.60
C GLY A 90 22.78 14.07 -4.64
N PHE A 91 21.55 14.50 -4.36
CA PHE A 91 20.41 14.24 -5.23
C PHE A 91 20.15 15.41 -6.17
N LYS A 92 20.08 15.11 -7.47
CA LYS A 92 19.77 16.10 -8.50
C LYS A 92 18.25 16.23 -8.62
N ALA A 93 17.73 17.46 -8.61
CA ALA A 93 16.36 17.72 -9.03
C ALA A 93 16.23 17.41 -10.54
N LEU A 94 15.46 16.37 -10.86
CA LEU A 94 15.00 16.04 -12.20
C LEU A 94 14.08 17.14 -12.76
N ASP A 95 13.99 17.24 -14.09
CA ASP A 95 13.03 18.13 -14.74
C ASP A 95 11.59 17.59 -14.62
N LEU A 96 10.60 18.47 -14.75
CA LEU A 96 9.18 18.09 -14.65
C LEU A 96 8.80 17.01 -15.67
N LEU A 97 9.35 17.10 -16.89
CA LEU A 97 9.12 16.10 -17.94
C LEU A 97 9.70 14.73 -17.55
N ASP A 98 10.93 14.70 -17.03
CA ASP A 98 11.60 13.47 -16.61
C ASP A 98 10.87 12.81 -15.43
N VAL A 99 10.35 13.59 -14.48
CA VAL A 99 9.57 13.08 -13.34
C VAL A 99 8.25 12.48 -13.81
N GLU A 100 7.55 13.13 -14.74
CA GLU A 100 6.34 12.57 -15.34
C GLU A 100 6.62 11.29 -16.12
N GLU A 101 7.73 11.24 -16.86
CA GLU A 101 8.18 10.03 -17.55
C GLU A 101 8.51 8.90 -16.57
N CYS A 102 9.26 9.18 -15.50
CA CYS A 102 9.56 8.21 -14.46
C CYS A 102 8.29 7.66 -13.80
N LYS A 103 7.29 8.52 -13.53
CA LYS A 103 5.99 8.10 -12.99
C LYS A 103 5.19 7.23 -13.98
N LYS A 104 5.20 7.56 -15.27
CA LYS A 104 4.57 6.74 -16.32
C LYS A 104 5.24 5.37 -16.44
N ASN A 105 6.57 5.35 -16.47
CA ASN A 105 7.37 4.13 -16.53
C ASN A 105 7.16 3.26 -15.28
N LEU A 106 7.08 3.86 -14.09
CA LEU A 106 6.79 3.13 -12.85
C LEU A 106 5.43 2.43 -12.93
N LYS A 107 4.38 3.14 -13.36
CA LYS A 107 3.04 2.54 -13.55
C LYS A 107 3.05 1.41 -14.59
N PHE A 108 3.77 1.60 -15.69
CA PHE A 108 3.94 0.58 -16.72
C PHE A 108 4.64 -0.68 -16.18
N VAL A 109 5.77 -0.51 -15.48
CA VAL A 109 6.51 -1.61 -14.85
C VAL A 109 5.65 -2.31 -13.79
N GLN A 110 4.90 -1.57 -12.96
CA GLN A 110 4.00 -2.16 -11.97
C GLN A 110 2.90 -3.01 -12.61
N SER A 111 2.23 -2.49 -13.65
CA SER A 111 1.19 -3.23 -14.39
C SER A 111 1.77 -4.50 -15.03
N ARG A 112 2.94 -4.40 -15.66
CA ARG A 112 3.63 -5.55 -16.25
C ARG A 112 4.05 -6.58 -15.20
N THR A 113 4.59 -6.15 -14.07
CA THR A 113 4.93 -7.03 -12.94
C THR A 113 3.70 -7.76 -12.40
N GLN A 114 2.54 -7.10 -12.30
CA GLN A 114 1.30 -7.75 -11.89
C GLN A 114 0.87 -8.83 -12.90
N SER A 115 0.94 -8.54 -14.20
CA SER A 115 0.64 -9.52 -15.25
C SER A 115 1.62 -10.70 -15.28
N LEU A 116 2.92 -10.47 -15.03
CA LEU A 116 3.89 -11.57 -14.95
C LEU A 116 3.71 -12.39 -13.67
N LYS A 117 3.32 -11.79 -12.55
CA LYS A 117 2.98 -12.53 -11.33
C LYS A 117 1.78 -13.46 -11.53
N THR A 118 0.73 -13.00 -12.21
CA THR A 118 -0.41 -13.88 -12.52
C THR A 118 -0.01 -15.00 -13.49
N ARG A 119 0.85 -14.70 -14.49
CA ARG A 119 1.43 -15.72 -15.37
C ARG A 119 2.27 -16.74 -14.59
N MET A 120 3.13 -16.30 -13.68
CA MET A 120 3.95 -17.17 -12.84
C MET A 120 3.09 -18.14 -12.02
N LEU A 121 1.98 -17.67 -11.45
CA LEU A 121 1.03 -18.51 -10.73
C LEU A 121 0.37 -19.56 -11.64
N LEU A 122 0.07 -19.20 -12.89
CA LEU A 122 -0.46 -20.16 -13.86
C LEU A 122 0.59 -21.21 -14.27
N GLU A 123 1.83 -20.79 -14.54
CA GLU A 123 2.92 -21.72 -14.87
C GLU A 123 3.26 -22.64 -13.69
N ALA A 124 3.21 -22.14 -12.45
CA ALA A 124 3.36 -22.96 -11.24
C ALA A 124 2.27 -24.04 -11.15
N LYS A 125 1.01 -23.69 -11.43
CA LYS A 125 -0.08 -24.69 -11.51
C LYS A 125 0.14 -25.72 -12.61
N VAL A 126 0.67 -25.31 -13.77
CA VAL A 126 1.01 -26.24 -14.86
C VAL A 126 2.14 -27.18 -14.44
N ARG A 127 3.16 -26.68 -13.75
CA ARG A 127 4.24 -27.50 -13.16
C ARG A 127 3.68 -28.51 -12.16
N ASP A 128 2.79 -28.09 -11.26
CA ASP A 128 2.23 -28.97 -10.24
C ASP A 128 1.32 -30.04 -10.88
N ALA A 129 0.57 -29.70 -11.94
CA ALA A 129 -0.18 -30.65 -12.74
C ALA A 129 0.73 -31.63 -13.50
N ALA A 130 1.84 -31.16 -14.08
CA ALA A 130 2.83 -32.02 -14.71
C ALA A 130 3.47 -32.97 -13.69
N TYR A 131 3.75 -32.50 -12.47
CA TYR A 131 4.25 -33.35 -11.38
C TYR A 131 3.23 -34.44 -11.00
N ALA A 132 1.95 -34.10 -10.88
CA ALA A 132 0.90 -35.09 -10.65
C ALA A 132 0.82 -36.14 -11.79
N LEU A 133 1.00 -35.72 -13.05
CA LEU A 133 1.09 -36.65 -14.19
C LEU A 133 2.32 -37.55 -14.12
N THR A 134 3.47 -37.06 -13.66
CA THR A 134 4.66 -37.90 -13.47
C THR A 134 4.42 -38.99 -12.42
N GLN A 135 3.73 -38.66 -11.32
CA GLN A 135 3.38 -39.62 -10.27
C GLN A 135 2.38 -40.66 -10.77
N LEU A 136 1.34 -40.22 -11.48
CA LEU A 136 0.31 -41.11 -12.02
C LEU A 136 0.88 -42.09 -13.06
N HIS A 137 1.82 -41.64 -13.89
CA HIS A 137 2.45 -42.46 -14.92
C HIS A 137 3.68 -43.24 -14.46
N ALA A 138 3.99 -43.29 -13.16
CA ALA A 138 5.14 -44.01 -12.61
C ALA A 138 5.20 -45.50 -13.04
N SER A 139 4.05 -46.13 -13.28
CA SER A 139 3.94 -47.52 -13.73
C SER A 139 4.24 -47.73 -15.23
N ASN A 140 4.11 -46.69 -16.07
CA ASN A 140 4.29 -46.79 -17.52
C ASN A 140 5.53 -46.04 -17.98
N LYS A 141 6.61 -46.76 -18.25
CA LYS A 141 7.94 -46.21 -18.62
C LYS A 141 7.91 -45.20 -19.78
N LYS A 142 7.06 -45.38 -20.80
CA LYS A 142 7.00 -44.46 -21.95
C LYS A 142 6.32 -43.14 -21.58
N LEU A 143 5.18 -43.23 -20.89
CA LEU A 143 4.44 -42.05 -20.43
C LEU A 143 5.17 -41.32 -19.30
N ALA A 144 5.83 -42.04 -18.40
CA ALA A 144 6.69 -41.47 -17.36
C ALA A 144 7.79 -40.59 -17.97
N LYS A 145 8.46 -41.08 -19.02
CA LYS A 145 9.52 -40.31 -19.71
C LYS A 145 8.95 -39.02 -20.33
N GLN A 146 7.80 -39.09 -20.98
CA GLN A 146 7.15 -37.91 -21.57
C GLN A 146 6.67 -36.92 -20.50
N ALA A 147 6.10 -37.40 -19.39
CA ALA A 147 5.67 -36.56 -18.28
C ALA A 147 6.87 -35.88 -17.60
N HIS A 148 8.01 -36.57 -17.47
CA HIS A 148 9.24 -35.97 -16.95
C HIS A 148 9.77 -34.86 -17.86
N GLU A 149 9.72 -35.04 -19.19
CA GLU A 149 10.09 -34.00 -20.15
C GLU A 149 9.17 -32.77 -20.06
N GLN A 150 7.86 -32.99 -19.89
CA GLN A 150 6.90 -31.91 -19.67
C GLN A 150 7.12 -31.18 -18.34
N LEU A 151 7.45 -31.90 -17.26
CA LEU A 151 7.78 -31.32 -15.97
C LEU A 151 9.06 -30.47 -16.06
N ALA A 152 10.10 -30.97 -16.74
CA ALA A 152 11.33 -30.21 -16.98
C ALA A 152 11.06 -28.92 -17.75
N ALA A 153 10.29 -28.99 -18.85
CA ALA A 153 9.91 -27.81 -19.64
C ALA A 153 9.04 -26.81 -18.84
N ALA A 154 8.18 -27.29 -17.94
CA ALA A 154 7.38 -26.43 -17.07
C ALA A 154 8.26 -25.73 -16.01
N ASN A 155 9.24 -26.43 -15.43
CA ASN A 155 10.20 -25.84 -14.50
C ASN A 155 11.01 -24.71 -15.16
N GLU A 156 11.56 -24.96 -16.36
CA GLU A 156 12.32 -23.93 -17.09
C GLU A 156 11.50 -22.66 -17.35
N LYS A 157 10.20 -22.80 -17.68
CA LYS A 157 9.30 -21.66 -17.87
C LYS A 157 9.00 -20.91 -16.58
N VAL A 158 8.79 -21.62 -15.48
CA VAL A 158 8.60 -20.99 -14.16
C VAL A 158 9.83 -20.17 -13.79
N ASP A 159 11.02 -20.73 -14.00
CA ASP A 159 12.29 -20.04 -13.73
C ASP A 159 12.48 -18.82 -14.66
N GLU A 160 12.17 -18.94 -15.95
CA GLU A 160 12.20 -17.82 -16.90
C GLU A 160 11.30 -16.67 -16.43
N VAL A 161 10.02 -16.95 -16.14
CA VAL A 161 9.07 -15.95 -15.67
C VAL A 161 9.49 -15.35 -14.31
N ALA A 162 10.02 -16.17 -13.39
CA ALA A 162 10.52 -15.69 -12.10
C ALA A 162 11.68 -14.70 -12.26
N THR A 163 12.63 -14.99 -13.16
CA THR A 163 13.74 -14.06 -13.42
C THR A 163 13.27 -12.75 -14.06
N GLU A 164 12.25 -12.79 -14.92
CA GLU A 164 11.65 -11.57 -15.49
C GLU A 164 10.93 -10.73 -14.42
N VAL A 165 10.14 -11.37 -13.55
CA VAL A 165 9.47 -10.69 -12.42
C VAL A 165 10.49 -10.01 -11.52
N TRP A 166 11.61 -10.69 -11.23
CA TRP A 166 12.70 -10.13 -10.43
C TRP A 166 13.33 -8.90 -11.11
N LYS A 167 13.68 -8.99 -12.40
CA LYS A 167 14.23 -7.86 -13.18
C LYS A 167 13.29 -6.65 -13.20
N LEU A 168 12.00 -6.86 -13.44
CA LEU A 168 11.03 -5.76 -13.43
C LEU A 168 10.82 -5.16 -12.04
N THR A 169 10.85 -5.98 -10.99
CA THR A 169 10.74 -5.49 -9.60
C THR A 169 11.94 -4.62 -9.26
N GLN A 170 13.14 -5.03 -9.66
CA GLN A 170 14.37 -4.24 -9.51
C GLN A 170 14.28 -2.91 -10.27
N GLN A 171 13.84 -2.93 -11.52
CA GLN A 171 13.63 -1.71 -12.31
C GLN A 171 12.58 -0.78 -11.68
N GLY A 172 11.50 -1.34 -11.12
CA GLY A 172 10.49 -0.58 -10.41
C GLY A 172 11.06 0.14 -9.18
N TRP A 173 11.93 -0.54 -8.42
CA TRP A 173 12.62 0.05 -7.28
C TRP A 173 13.56 1.19 -7.68
N GLU A 174 14.32 1.02 -8.77
CA GLU A 174 15.21 2.09 -9.29
C GLU A 174 14.42 3.34 -9.72
N LEU A 175 13.28 3.16 -10.39
CA LEU A 175 12.40 4.28 -10.77
C LEU A 175 11.82 4.98 -9.55
N GLN A 176 11.33 4.23 -8.55
CA GLN A 176 10.83 4.80 -7.31
C GLN A 176 11.92 5.55 -6.54
N LYS A 177 13.14 4.99 -6.49
CA LYS A 177 14.30 5.64 -5.91
C LYS A 177 14.57 6.98 -6.59
N ARG A 178 14.62 7.04 -7.93
CA ARG A 178 14.81 8.30 -8.67
C ARG A 178 13.75 9.36 -8.37
N ILE A 179 12.49 8.94 -8.21
CA ILE A 179 11.40 9.87 -7.83
C ILE A 179 11.63 10.41 -6.41
N LEU A 180 12.01 9.56 -5.46
CA LEU A 180 12.31 9.99 -4.10
C LEU A 180 13.55 10.89 -4.03
N GLU A 181 14.59 10.59 -4.80
CA GLU A 181 15.79 11.43 -4.92
C GLU A 181 15.41 12.83 -5.42
N HIS A 182 14.53 12.94 -6.43
CA HIS A 182 13.98 14.21 -6.88
C HIS A 182 13.19 14.91 -5.77
N ASP A 183 12.28 14.22 -5.08
CA ASP A 183 11.42 14.82 -4.06
C ASP A 183 12.24 15.37 -2.89
N VAL A 184 13.25 14.62 -2.45
CA VAL A 184 14.23 15.05 -1.45
C VAL A 184 15.04 16.26 -1.95
N ALA A 185 15.47 16.27 -3.21
CA ALA A 185 16.18 17.41 -3.81
C ALA A 185 15.29 18.67 -3.83
N VAL A 186 14.03 18.56 -4.24
CA VAL A 186 13.07 19.69 -4.25
C VAL A 186 12.82 20.22 -2.84
N LEU A 187 12.63 19.33 -1.86
CA LEU A 187 12.48 19.72 -0.46
C LEU A 187 13.72 20.45 0.07
N SER A 188 14.92 19.97 -0.25
CA SER A 188 16.17 20.63 0.15
C SER A 188 16.29 22.05 -0.41
N VAL A 189 15.90 22.26 -1.67
CA VAL A 189 15.87 23.59 -2.31
C VAL A 189 14.82 24.49 -1.64
N GLY A 190 13.65 23.94 -1.30
CA GLY A 190 12.61 24.66 -0.58
C GLY A 190 13.07 25.11 0.82
N ILE A 191 13.70 24.21 1.57
CA ILE A 191 14.21 24.49 2.92
C ILE A 191 15.31 25.55 2.85
N THR A 192 16.30 25.38 1.97
CA THR A 192 17.41 26.35 1.84
C THR A 192 16.91 27.74 1.45
N LYS A 193 15.86 27.83 0.61
CA LYS A 193 15.19 29.10 0.29
C LYS A 193 14.51 29.73 1.51
N LEU A 194 13.80 28.94 2.32
CA LEU A 194 13.18 29.43 3.56
C LEU A 194 14.23 29.87 4.59
N GLU A 195 15.36 29.16 4.69
CA GLU A 195 16.47 29.55 5.54
C GLU A 195 17.11 30.86 5.08
N GLN A 196 17.29 31.06 3.77
CA GLN A 196 17.78 32.31 3.19
C GLN A 196 16.82 33.47 3.50
N GLU A 197 15.52 33.30 3.28
CA GLU A 197 14.51 34.32 3.58
C GLU A 197 14.47 34.65 5.08
N LYS A 198 14.59 33.64 5.96
CA LYS A 198 14.70 33.83 7.41
C LYS A 198 15.95 34.66 7.77
N VAL A 199 17.09 34.39 7.14
CA VAL A 199 18.34 35.15 7.33
C VAL A 199 18.18 36.60 6.84
N GLU A 200 17.58 36.81 5.67
CA GLU A 200 17.31 38.14 5.12
C GLU A 200 16.36 38.95 6.02
N LEU A 201 15.25 38.36 6.45
CA LEU A 201 14.30 38.99 7.37
C LEU A 201 14.95 39.35 8.71
N ASN A 202 15.77 38.45 9.26
CA ASN A 202 16.50 38.71 10.49
C ASN A 202 17.50 39.86 10.32
N SER A 203 18.18 39.95 9.16
CA SER A 203 19.08 41.07 8.85
C SER A 203 18.33 42.41 8.73
N LYS A 204 17.17 42.42 8.08
CA LYS A 204 16.30 43.60 7.95
C LYS A 204 15.77 44.06 9.30
N TRP A 205 15.32 43.13 10.15
CA TRP A 205 14.90 43.43 11.52
C TRP A 205 16.03 44.05 12.35
N LYS A 206 17.25 43.51 12.27
CA LYS A 206 18.42 44.09 12.93
C LYS A 206 18.74 45.50 12.41
N SER A 207 18.63 45.76 11.11
CA SER A 207 18.84 47.12 10.56
C SER A 207 17.81 48.13 11.07
N LEU A 208 16.53 47.73 11.21
CA LEU A 208 15.46 48.59 11.73
C LEU A 208 15.65 48.89 13.22
N GLN A 209 16.11 47.90 14.00
CA GLN A 209 16.44 48.10 15.41
C GLN A 209 17.67 49.00 15.62
N SER A 210 18.67 48.91 14.73
CA SER A 210 19.85 49.78 14.78
C SER A 210 19.55 51.22 14.32
N GLY A 211 18.61 51.42 13.40
CA GLY A 211 18.20 52.75 12.91
C GLY A 211 17.41 53.60 13.92
N ASN A 212 16.75 52.97 14.89
CA ASN A 212 15.89 53.66 15.86
C ASN A 212 16.62 54.30 17.05
N LYS A 213 17.96 54.27 17.09
CA LYS A 213 18.76 54.94 18.14
C LYS A 213 19.23 56.36 17.77
N SER A 214 18.91 56.88 16.58
CA SER A 214 19.41 58.20 16.13
C SER A 214 18.34 59.25 15.77
N LEU A 215 17.07 59.05 16.14
CA LEU A 215 16.03 60.09 16.01
C LEU A 215 15.67 60.66 17.39
N LYS A 216 16.55 61.50 17.94
CA LYS A 216 16.20 62.40 19.06
C LYS A 216 16.49 63.88 18.80
N ASN A 217 16.98 64.26 17.62
CA ASN A 217 17.21 65.66 17.27
C ASN A 217 16.76 65.97 15.84
N SER A 218 15.51 66.39 15.65
CA SER A 218 15.15 67.35 14.59
C SER A 218 13.70 67.83 14.69
N PRO A 219 13.41 69.06 14.23
CA PRO A 219 12.38 69.93 14.78
C PRO A 219 11.01 69.76 14.10
N GLU A 220 9.98 69.91 14.94
CA GLU A 220 8.66 70.51 14.72
C GLU A 220 8.19 70.75 13.26
N PRO A 221 7.07 70.14 12.83
CA PRO A 221 6.47 70.41 11.51
C PRO A 221 5.64 71.72 11.51
N PRO A 222 5.73 72.55 10.45
CA PRO A 222 4.91 73.75 10.31
C PRO A 222 3.47 73.44 9.91
N LYS A 223 2.58 74.31 10.38
CA LYS A 223 1.13 74.37 10.18
C LYS A 223 0.68 74.19 8.70
N PRO A 224 -0.48 73.59 8.45
CA PRO A 224 -1.08 73.55 7.12
C PRO A 224 -1.68 74.92 6.72
N GLU A 225 -1.26 75.42 5.55
CA GLU A 225 -1.83 76.56 4.85
C GLU A 225 -3.14 76.21 4.12
N PRO A 226 -4.12 77.13 4.01
CA PRO A 226 -5.32 76.96 3.21
C PRO A 226 -5.13 77.43 1.76
N ILE A 227 -5.40 76.53 0.80
CA ILE A 227 -5.28 76.76 -0.64
C ILE A 227 -6.57 77.39 -1.21
N LEU A 228 -6.41 78.63 -1.68
CA LEU A 228 -6.94 79.28 -2.90
C LEU A 228 -8.47 79.33 -3.17
N LYS A 229 -8.99 80.57 -3.06
CA LYS A 229 -10.11 81.14 -3.83
C LYS A 229 -9.65 81.47 -5.28
N PRO A 230 -10.58 81.65 -6.23
CA PRO A 230 -10.41 82.61 -7.32
C PRO A 230 -11.39 83.79 -7.24
N ASN A 231 -10.87 84.93 -7.69
CA ASN A 231 -11.38 86.31 -7.63
C ASN A 231 -12.67 86.59 -8.44
N PRO A 232 -13.43 87.62 -8.02
CA PRO A 232 -14.13 88.52 -8.93
C PRO A 232 -13.64 89.97 -8.71
N SER A 233 -13.04 90.59 -9.72
CA SER A 233 -12.81 92.04 -9.79
C SER A 233 -12.52 92.40 -11.25
N MET A 234 -13.28 93.31 -11.87
CA MET A 234 -12.99 94.74 -12.10
C MET A 234 -13.57 95.07 -13.49
N LEU A 235 -14.05 96.23 -13.95
CA LEU A 235 -14.29 97.61 -13.48
C LEU A 235 -15.20 98.27 -14.58
N TYR A 236 -16.08 99.21 -14.21
CA TYR A 236 -16.47 100.53 -14.80
C TYR A 236 -16.41 100.75 -16.35
N SER A 237 -17.23 101.58 -17.02
CA SER A 237 -17.95 102.81 -16.69
C SER A 237 -18.86 103.26 -17.86
N SER A 238 -19.81 104.16 -17.57
CA SER A 238 -20.42 105.21 -18.41
C SER A 238 -21.30 104.77 -19.61
N THR A 239 -22.42 105.43 -19.96
CA THR A 239 -22.76 106.86 -19.84
C THR A 239 -24.29 107.01 -19.87
N ILE A 240 -24.82 107.97 -19.12
CA ILE A 240 -26.21 108.44 -19.16
C ILE A 240 -26.36 109.33 -20.39
N GLN A 241 -27.32 109.04 -21.28
CA GLN A 241 -28.30 110.04 -21.74
C GLN A 241 -29.33 109.46 -22.72
N ASP A 242 -30.51 110.04 -22.60
CA ASP A 242 -31.65 110.07 -23.50
C ASP A 242 -32.77 109.04 -23.29
N ASN A 243 -33.87 109.64 -22.85
CA ASN A 243 -35.13 109.09 -22.40
C ASN A 243 -35.95 108.52 -23.57
N GLU A 244 -36.90 107.66 -23.20
CA GLU A 244 -38.02 107.13 -24.00
C GLU A 244 -37.77 105.94 -24.95
N ALA A 245 -36.53 105.66 -25.39
CA ALA A 245 -36.23 104.44 -26.17
C ALA A 245 -35.85 103.20 -25.32
N THR A 246 -35.44 103.41 -24.07
CA THR A 246 -35.00 102.36 -23.12
C THR A 246 -36.14 101.58 -22.47
N SER A 247 -37.35 102.14 -22.43
CA SER A 247 -38.56 101.42 -22.01
C SER A 247 -38.91 100.29 -22.98
N LEU A 248 -38.80 100.53 -24.29
CA LEU A 248 -39.08 99.51 -25.30
C LEU A 248 -37.99 98.43 -25.35
N GLN A 249 -36.71 98.78 -25.19
CA GLN A 249 -35.64 97.79 -25.10
C GLN A 249 -35.69 96.97 -23.80
N LEU A 250 -36.07 97.56 -22.66
CA LEU A 250 -36.31 96.82 -21.42
C LEU A 250 -37.50 95.86 -21.58
N THR A 251 -38.56 96.29 -22.28
CA THR A 251 -39.73 95.44 -22.54
C THR A 251 -39.39 94.30 -23.50
N ILE A 252 -38.60 94.56 -24.55
CA ILE A 252 -38.09 93.53 -25.48
C ILE A 252 -37.15 92.55 -24.75
N ALA A 253 -36.25 93.05 -23.90
CA ALA A 253 -35.39 92.21 -23.07
C ALA A 253 -36.20 91.38 -22.06
N GLN A 254 -37.27 91.95 -21.48
CA GLN A 254 -38.16 91.23 -20.57
C GLN A 254 -38.94 90.11 -21.31
N ILE A 255 -39.43 90.38 -22.52
CA ILE A 255 -40.07 89.39 -23.39
C ILE A 255 -39.08 88.27 -23.74
N GLN A 256 -37.83 88.59 -24.08
CA GLN A 256 -36.79 87.58 -24.33
C GLN A 256 -36.43 86.78 -23.09
N VAL A 257 -36.38 87.41 -21.91
CA VAL A 257 -36.16 86.71 -20.64
C VAL A 257 -37.32 85.77 -20.33
N ASP A 258 -38.56 86.16 -20.59
CA ASP A 258 -39.73 85.32 -20.35
C ASP A 258 -39.85 84.19 -21.40
N GLU A 259 -39.43 84.43 -22.65
CA GLU A 259 -39.24 83.40 -23.68
C GLU A 259 -38.19 82.38 -23.24
N MET A 260 -37.03 82.84 -22.76
CA MET A 260 -35.98 81.97 -22.24
C MET A 260 -36.44 81.21 -20.99
N LYS A 261 -37.24 81.81 -20.11
CA LYS A 261 -37.85 81.10 -18.96
C LYS A 261 -38.83 80.02 -19.41
N ARG A 262 -39.63 80.27 -20.45
CA ARG A 262 -40.52 79.24 -21.02
C ARG A 262 -39.72 78.09 -21.64
N GLN A 263 -38.64 78.39 -22.35
CA GLN A 263 -37.74 77.37 -22.89
C GLN A 263 -37.02 76.59 -21.79
N LEU A 264 -36.55 77.26 -20.74
CA LEU A 264 -35.98 76.62 -19.55
C LEU A 264 -37.00 75.72 -18.88
N SER A 265 -38.23 76.19 -18.68
CA SER A 265 -39.31 75.39 -18.09
C SER A 265 -39.65 74.16 -18.95
N HIS A 266 -39.64 74.30 -20.28
CA HIS A 266 -39.83 73.16 -21.18
C HIS A 266 -38.68 72.16 -21.09
N LYS A 267 -37.44 72.65 -21.02
CA LYS A 267 -36.23 71.83 -20.84
C LYS A 267 -36.22 71.15 -19.46
N ASP A 268 -36.70 71.82 -18.41
CA ASP A 268 -36.85 71.25 -17.08
C ASP A 268 -37.87 70.10 -17.06
N PHE A 269 -38.97 70.24 -17.81
CA PHE A 269 -39.94 69.16 -17.98
C PHE A 269 -39.37 67.98 -18.77
N GLU A 270 -38.59 68.24 -19.83
CA GLU A 270 -37.88 67.20 -20.59
C GLU A 270 -36.85 66.48 -19.71
N ILE A 271 -36.10 67.22 -18.88
CA ILE A 271 -35.16 66.66 -17.90
C ILE A 271 -35.90 65.81 -16.87
N GLN A 272 -37.08 66.23 -16.38
CA GLN A 272 -37.90 65.43 -15.47
C GLN A 272 -38.35 64.12 -16.11
N GLN A 273 -38.85 64.15 -17.36
CA GLN A 273 -39.22 62.93 -18.08
C GLN A 273 -38.03 61.99 -18.30
N LEU A 274 -36.85 62.53 -18.63
CA LEU A 274 -35.65 61.71 -18.79
C LEU A 274 -35.20 61.10 -17.46
N LYS A 275 -35.31 61.83 -16.35
CA LYS A 275 -35.04 61.29 -15.01
C LYS A 275 -35.99 60.14 -14.65
N GLU A 276 -37.29 60.32 -14.89
CA GLU A 276 -38.28 59.27 -14.64
C GLU A 276 -38.03 58.03 -15.51
N LYS A 277 -37.67 58.20 -16.78
CA LYS A 277 -37.28 57.08 -17.66
C LYS A 277 -36.00 56.39 -17.17
N ILE A 278 -35.01 57.14 -16.68
CA ILE A 278 -33.78 56.56 -16.11
C ILE A 278 -34.11 55.75 -14.85
N ASP A 279 -34.96 56.28 -13.97
CA ASP A 279 -35.36 55.60 -12.74
C ASP A 279 -36.20 54.35 -13.01
N ALA A 280 -37.09 54.39 -14.01
CA ALA A 280 -37.84 53.22 -14.48
C ALA A 280 -36.91 52.13 -15.04
N VAL A 281 -35.96 52.50 -15.91
CA VAL A 281 -34.98 51.55 -16.48
C VAL A 281 -34.04 51.01 -15.40
N LYS A 282 -33.63 51.84 -14.45
CA LYS A 282 -32.79 51.42 -13.31
C LYS A 282 -33.53 50.40 -12.44
N SER A 283 -34.81 50.64 -12.16
CA SER A 283 -35.66 49.74 -11.39
C SER A 283 -35.89 48.40 -12.11
N GLN A 284 -36.09 48.45 -13.44
CA GLN A 284 -36.22 47.26 -14.29
C GLN A 284 -34.92 46.44 -14.37
N LYS A 285 -33.76 47.13 -14.39
CA LYS A 285 -32.45 46.47 -14.39
C LYS A 285 -32.16 45.79 -13.05
N SER A 286 -32.49 46.42 -11.92
CA SER A 286 -32.31 45.81 -10.59
C SER A 286 -33.19 44.57 -10.40
N SER A 287 -34.47 44.62 -10.80
CA SER A 287 -35.35 43.44 -10.70
C SER A 287 -34.89 42.31 -11.61
N SER A 288 -34.51 42.60 -12.86
CA SER A 288 -33.95 41.60 -13.77
C SER A 288 -32.63 41.01 -13.26
N GLN A 289 -31.82 41.80 -12.55
CA GLN A 289 -30.57 41.31 -11.96
C GLN A 289 -30.86 40.37 -10.77
N GLU A 290 -31.80 40.70 -9.90
CA GLU A 290 -32.23 39.85 -8.78
C GLU A 290 -32.79 38.50 -9.26
N ASP A 291 -33.65 38.50 -10.28
CA ASP A 291 -34.24 37.27 -10.82
C ASP A 291 -33.16 36.37 -11.44
N ASN A 292 -32.17 36.96 -12.13
CA ASN A 292 -31.02 36.22 -12.65
C ASN A 292 -30.15 35.63 -11.52
N HIS A 293 -29.98 36.34 -10.39
CA HIS A 293 -29.26 35.80 -9.24
C HIS A 293 -30.01 34.64 -8.60
N LYS A 294 -31.33 34.76 -8.41
CA LYS A 294 -32.18 33.67 -7.87
C LYS A 294 -32.15 32.44 -8.78
N LEU A 295 -32.23 32.63 -10.10
CA LEU A 295 -32.15 31.54 -11.06
C LEU A 295 -30.80 30.82 -11.01
N LYS A 296 -29.69 31.57 -10.95
CA LYS A 296 -28.35 30.98 -10.80
C LYS A 296 -28.20 30.22 -9.49
N GLN A 297 -28.73 30.75 -8.39
CA GLN A 297 -28.70 30.08 -7.09
C GLN A 297 -29.50 28.78 -7.10
N ALA A 298 -30.69 28.78 -7.72
CA ALA A 298 -31.50 27.56 -7.89
C ALA A 298 -30.78 26.51 -8.73
N GLN A 299 -30.13 26.90 -9.84
CA GLN A 299 -29.34 25.98 -10.66
C GLN A 299 -28.14 25.39 -9.91
N LEU A 300 -27.50 26.17 -9.03
CA LEU A 300 -26.37 25.72 -8.23
C LEU A 300 -26.82 24.72 -7.16
N ASN A 301 -27.96 24.97 -6.51
CA ASN A 301 -28.57 24.03 -5.57
C ASN A 301 -28.98 22.71 -6.26
N GLN A 302 -29.57 22.78 -7.46
CA GLN A 302 -29.91 21.57 -8.23
C GLN A 302 -28.66 20.75 -8.59
N LYS A 303 -27.55 21.40 -8.94
CA LYS A 303 -26.27 20.72 -9.20
C LYS A 303 -25.69 20.09 -7.94
N LEU A 304 -25.80 20.77 -6.79
CA LEU A 304 -25.36 20.22 -5.50
C LEU A 304 -26.17 18.97 -5.12
N GLU A 305 -27.49 18.99 -5.28
CA GLU A 305 -28.35 17.81 -5.04
C GLU A 305 -28.01 16.65 -5.98
N ALA A 306 -27.78 16.92 -7.27
CA ALA A 306 -27.38 15.89 -8.22
C ALA A 306 -26.01 15.27 -7.88
N LEU A 307 -25.03 16.08 -7.47
CA LEU A 307 -23.73 15.61 -7.01
C LEU A 307 -23.84 14.83 -5.69
N SER A 308 -24.70 15.25 -4.77
CA SER A 308 -24.98 14.52 -3.53
C SER A 308 -25.53 13.12 -3.82
N HIS A 309 -26.53 13.01 -4.70
CA HIS A 309 -27.07 11.71 -5.10
C HIS A 309 -26.05 10.83 -5.83
N GLN A 310 -25.17 11.41 -6.65
CA GLN A 310 -24.07 10.67 -7.26
C GLN A 310 -23.09 10.15 -6.19
N LEU A 311 -22.77 10.96 -5.19
CA LEU A 311 -21.89 10.58 -4.09
C LEU A 311 -22.50 9.46 -3.23
N ASP A 312 -23.81 9.52 -2.93
CA ASP A 312 -24.54 8.46 -2.24
C ASP A 312 -24.57 7.16 -3.05
N SER A 313 -24.79 7.26 -4.36
CA SER A 313 -24.77 6.08 -5.24
C SER A 313 -23.38 5.42 -5.29
N ALA A 314 -22.31 6.23 -5.36
CA ALA A 314 -20.94 5.75 -5.33
C ALA A 314 -20.61 5.11 -3.98
N HIS A 315 -21.04 5.71 -2.88
CA HIS A 315 -20.83 5.16 -1.53
C HIS A 315 -21.50 3.78 -1.38
N ASN A 316 -22.74 3.63 -1.85
CA ASN A 316 -23.44 2.34 -1.87
C ASN A 316 -22.73 1.29 -2.74
N THR A 317 -22.12 1.69 -3.86
CA THR A 317 -21.34 0.74 -4.69
C THR A 317 -20.04 0.33 -4.02
N ILE A 318 -19.36 1.24 -3.32
CA ILE A 318 -18.13 0.95 -2.56
C ILE A 318 -18.45 -0.03 -1.43
N GLN A 319 -19.50 0.24 -0.64
CA GLN A 319 -19.92 -0.65 0.44
C GLN A 319 -20.20 -2.08 -0.05
N LYS A 320 -20.92 -2.23 -1.17
CA LYS A 320 -21.17 -3.56 -1.78
C LYS A 320 -19.90 -4.28 -2.23
N LEU A 321 -18.87 -3.55 -2.66
CA LEU A 321 -17.59 -4.14 -3.04
C LEU A 321 -16.77 -4.55 -1.81
N GLU A 322 -16.85 -3.77 -0.74
CA GLU A 322 -16.23 -4.11 0.55
C GLU A 322 -16.86 -5.37 1.14
N GLU A 323 -18.19 -5.48 1.17
CA GLU A 323 -18.91 -6.69 1.61
C GLU A 323 -18.48 -7.93 0.82
N LYS A 324 -18.41 -7.82 -0.52
CA LYS A 324 -17.94 -8.93 -1.38
C LYS A 324 -16.48 -9.32 -1.14
N LYS A 325 -15.61 -8.34 -0.90
CA LYS A 325 -14.19 -8.60 -0.59
C LYS A 325 -14.07 -9.32 0.75
N GLU A 326 -14.84 -8.92 1.74
CA GLU A 326 -14.87 -9.52 3.06
C GLU A 326 -15.41 -10.96 3.00
N GLU A 327 -16.46 -11.22 2.22
CA GLU A 327 -16.96 -12.58 1.97
C GLU A 327 -15.90 -13.47 1.32
N GLN A 328 -15.20 -12.97 0.28
CA GLN A 328 -14.12 -13.73 -0.38
C GLN A 328 -12.96 -14.02 0.56
N PHE A 329 -12.57 -13.04 1.38
CA PHE A 329 -11.50 -13.21 2.37
C PHE A 329 -11.88 -14.27 3.41
N ASN A 330 -13.11 -14.22 3.92
CA ASN A 330 -13.61 -15.19 4.88
C ASN A 330 -13.68 -16.62 4.32
N ILE A 331 -14.00 -16.80 3.04
CA ILE A 331 -13.94 -18.11 2.37
C ILE A 331 -12.50 -18.62 2.29
N LEU A 332 -11.55 -17.75 1.91
CA LEU A 332 -10.14 -18.12 1.80
C LEU A 332 -9.55 -18.54 3.15
N VAL A 333 -9.80 -17.76 4.21
CA VAL A 333 -9.34 -18.07 5.57
C VAL A 333 -9.91 -19.40 6.05
N LYS A 334 -11.20 -19.66 5.80
CA LYS A 334 -11.83 -20.96 6.14
C LYS A 334 -11.20 -22.13 5.40
N ASN A 335 -10.88 -21.97 4.12
CA ASN A 335 -10.24 -23.02 3.33
C ASN A 335 -8.82 -23.31 3.83
N ILE A 336 -8.04 -22.26 4.11
CA ILE A 336 -6.68 -22.39 4.65
C ILE A 336 -6.73 -23.09 6.02
N ASN A 337 -7.59 -22.64 6.93
CA ASN A 337 -7.70 -23.27 8.26
C ASN A 337 -8.08 -24.75 8.15
N LYS A 338 -8.98 -25.10 7.23
CA LYS A 338 -9.35 -26.50 6.98
C LYS A 338 -8.18 -27.31 6.44
N GLU A 339 -7.43 -26.80 5.47
CA GLU A 339 -6.23 -27.47 4.94
C GLU A 339 -5.17 -27.69 6.02
N TRP A 340 -4.98 -26.71 6.92
CA TRP A 340 -4.09 -26.86 8.07
C TRP A 340 -4.59 -27.88 9.08
N GLU A 341 -5.89 -27.91 9.39
CA GLU A 341 -6.48 -28.93 10.27
C GLU A 341 -6.30 -30.34 9.70
N ASP A 342 -6.56 -30.52 8.40
CA ASP A 342 -6.38 -31.80 7.69
C ASP A 342 -4.90 -32.23 7.75
N LYS A 343 -3.94 -31.31 7.55
CA LYS A 343 -2.51 -31.63 7.61
C LYS A 343 -2.03 -31.96 9.01
N VAL A 344 -2.52 -31.24 10.03
CA VAL A 344 -2.23 -31.54 11.43
C VAL A 344 -2.77 -32.93 11.81
N GLN A 345 -3.94 -33.31 11.27
CA GLN A 345 -4.51 -34.62 11.51
C GLN A 345 -3.70 -35.74 10.83
N GLU A 346 -3.28 -35.54 9.58
CA GLU A 346 -2.41 -36.49 8.87
C GLU A 346 -1.09 -36.74 9.62
N LEU A 347 -0.44 -35.67 10.10
CA LEU A 347 0.80 -35.80 10.89
C LEU A 347 0.59 -36.53 12.23
N LYS A 348 -0.58 -36.36 12.86
CA LYS A 348 -0.93 -37.14 14.07
C LYS A 348 -1.11 -38.62 13.76
N ASP A 349 -1.73 -38.95 12.64
CA ASP A 349 -1.93 -40.33 12.22
C ASP A 349 -0.59 -40.98 11.84
N GLU A 350 0.30 -40.27 11.13
CA GLU A 350 1.68 -40.71 10.87
C GLU A 350 2.45 -40.94 12.17
N LYS A 351 2.40 -40.00 13.14
CA LYS A 351 3.02 -40.18 14.46
C LYS A 351 2.52 -41.44 15.16
N ASN A 352 1.23 -41.72 15.10
CA ASN A 352 0.65 -42.94 15.67
C ASN A 352 1.09 -44.20 14.93
N GLN A 353 1.25 -44.15 13.60
CA GLN A 353 1.78 -45.27 12.82
C GLN A 353 3.23 -45.58 13.20
N TRP A 354 4.09 -44.57 13.32
CA TRP A 354 5.47 -44.74 13.76
C TRP A 354 5.56 -45.29 15.18
N LYS A 355 4.71 -44.81 16.09
CA LYS A 355 4.62 -45.35 17.46
C LYS A 355 4.25 -46.83 17.47
N ASN A 356 3.25 -47.22 16.68
CA ASN A 356 2.84 -48.63 16.57
C ASN A 356 3.93 -49.51 15.93
N LEU A 357 4.68 -48.98 14.97
CA LEU A 357 5.79 -49.70 14.34
C LEU A 357 6.96 -49.89 15.32
N ALA A 358 7.31 -48.84 16.07
CA ALA A 358 8.30 -48.92 17.14
C ALA A 358 7.91 -49.94 18.22
N GLU A 359 6.63 -49.96 18.65
CA GLU A 359 6.16 -50.93 19.64
C GLU A 359 6.22 -52.38 19.12
N ARG A 360 5.91 -52.61 17.83
CA ARG A 360 6.06 -53.94 17.21
C ARG A 360 7.52 -54.36 17.14
N GLN A 361 8.42 -53.44 16.79
CA GLN A 361 9.85 -53.72 16.75
C GLN A 361 10.38 -54.03 18.16
N GLN A 362 9.98 -53.26 19.16
CA GLN A 362 10.34 -53.53 20.56
C GLN A 362 9.88 -54.92 21.01
N LYS A 363 8.67 -55.34 20.63
CA LYS A 363 8.19 -56.71 20.91
C LYS A 363 9.07 -57.76 20.24
N THR A 364 9.50 -57.54 18.99
CA THR A 364 10.40 -58.48 18.32
C THR A 364 11.79 -58.54 18.96
N THR A 365 12.32 -57.42 19.46
CA THR A 365 13.61 -57.42 20.17
C THR A 365 13.48 -58.13 21.51
N GLU A 366 12.41 -57.90 22.26
CA GLU A 366 12.13 -58.61 23.52
C GLU A 366 11.97 -60.12 23.29
N GLU A 367 11.31 -60.55 22.21
CA GLU A 367 11.21 -61.97 21.84
C GLU A 367 12.57 -62.59 21.49
N LEU A 368 13.41 -61.88 20.74
CA LEU A 368 14.77 -62.33 20.39
C LEU A 368 15.67 -62.42 21.63
N ASP A 369 15.64 -61.43 22.51
CA ASP A 369 16.39 -61.43 23.77
C ASP A 369 15.99 -62.62 24.66
N ASN A 370 14.68 -62.86 24.79
CA ASN A 370 14.16 -64.02 25.49
C ASN A 370 14.64 -65.34 24.86
N ARG A 371 14.73 -65.40 23.53
CA ARG A 371 15.24 -66.57 22.81
C ARG A 371 16.74 -66.77 23.05
N ILE A 372 17.53 -65.71 23.02
CA ILE A 372 18.96 -65.74 23.32
C ILE A 372 19.18 -66.25 24.74
N HIS A 373 18.46 -65.71 25.74
CA HIS A 373 18.53 -66.20 27.12
C HIS A 373 18.16 -67.68 27.25
N GLN A 374 17.10 -68.15 26.59
CA GLN A 374 16.76 -69.57 26.59
C GLN A 374 17.83 -70.46 25.97
N LEU A 375 18.51 -70.01 24.90
CA LEU A 375 19.59 -70.75 24.27
C LEU A 375 20.84 -70.76 25.16
N MET A 376 21.17 -69.64 25.81
CA MET A 376 22.25 -69.57 26.79
C MET A 376 22.02 -70.52 27.97
N ASP A 377 20.82 -70.52 28.56
CA ASP A 377 20.44 -71.45 29.63
C ASP A 377 20.57 -72.93 29.21
N LYS A 378 20.21 -73.25 27.96
CA LYS A 378 20.36 -74.62 27.43
C LYS A 378 21.82 -74.99 27.26
N LEU A 379 22.63 -74.07 26.72
CA LEU A 379 24.06 -74.28 26.54
C LEU A 379 24.75 -74.52 27.88
N GLU A 380 24.40 -73.74 28.92
CA GLU A 380 24.92 -73.94 30.27
C GLU A 380 24.54 -75.32 30.83
N ARG A 381 23.29 -75.77 30.63
CA ARG A 381 22.84 -77.09 31.08
C ARG A 381 23.50 -78.25 30.33
N VAL A 382 23.79 -78.10 29.03
CA VAL A 382 24.48 -79.14 28.24
C VAL A 382 25.96 -79.19 28.59
N SER A 383 26.61 -78.02 28.74
CA SER A 383 27.99 -77.91 29.23
C SER A 383 28.20 -78.66 30.55
N LEU A 384 27.26 -78.55 31.49
CA LEU A 384 27.28 -79.26 32.77
C LEU A 384 27.03 -80.78 32.68
N LYS A 385 26.55 -81.32 31.55
CA LYS A 385 26.20 -82.74 31.36
C LYS A 385 27.20 -83.55 30.52
N SER A 386 28.24 -82.92 29.99
CA SER A 386 29.15 -83.51 29.00
C SER A 386 29.86 -84.80 29.48
N ASN A 387 29.35 -85.95 29.01
CA ASN A 387 30.10 -87.17 28.70
C ASN A 387 30.21 -87.25 27.17
N SER A 388 31.31 -87.81 26.66
CA SER A 388 31.93 -87.58 25.33
C SER A 388 31.17 -87.97 24.04
N GLU A 389 29.84 -88.00 24.00
CA GLU A 389 29.07 -88.40 22.80
C GLU A 389 28.14 -87.30 22.22
N ASP A 390 28.04 -86.10 22.82
CA ASP A 390 27.06 -85.07 22.42
C ASP A 390 27.64 -83.87 21.60
N ASP A 391 28.88 -83.96 21.10
CA ASP A 391 29.57 -82.86 20.38
C ASP A 391 28.78 -82.31 19.17
N ASP A 392 28.00 -83.14 18.47
CA ASP A 392 27.20 -82.71 17.31
C ASP A 392 26.01 -81.82 17.72
N ASN A 393 25.41 -82.09 18.89
CA ASN A 393 24.31 -81.29 19.42
C ASN A 393 24.80 -79.90 19.88
N ASP A 394 26.00 -79.84 20.44
CA ASP A 394 26.63 -78.57 20.83
C ASP A 394 26.96 -77.71 19.63
N GLN A 395 27.43 -78.28 18.52
CA GLN A 395 27.68 -77.53 17.28
C GLN A 395 26.40 -76.93 16.67
N ASP A 396 25.29 -77.69 16.66
CA ASP A 396 24.03 -77.18 16.12
C ASP A 396 23.39 -76.10 17.02
N LEU A 397 23.53 -76.21 18.34
CA LEU A 397 23.10 -75.16 19.28
C LEU A 397 23.93 -73.89 19.11
N MET A 398 25.25 -74.03 18.91
CA MET A 398 26.16 -72.91 18.68
C MET A 398 25.84 -72.19 17.37
N ARG A 399 25.51 -72.93 16.29
CA ARG A 399 25.04 -72.34 15.02
C ARG A 399 23.73 -71.59 15.16
N GLN A 400 22.79 -72.08 15.97
CA GLN A 400 21.54 -71.37 16.23
C GLN A 400 21.75 -70.09 17.02
N LEU A 401 22.65 -70.11 18.01
CA LEU A 401 23.00 -68.91 18.79
C LEU A 401 23.66 -67.87 17.89
N GLN A 402 24.61 -68.29 17.04
CA GLN A 402 25.29 -67.38 16.12
C GLN A 402 24.32 -66.74 15.10
N ARG A 403 23.34 -67.48 14.56
CA ARG A 403 22.30 -66.89 13.70
C ARG A 403 21.42 -65.89 14.44
N ALA A 404 21.01 -66.21 15.67
CA ALA A 404 20.20 -65.29 16.47
C ALA A 404 20.97 -64.00 16.82
N THR A 405 22.28 -64.10 17.08
CA THR A 405 23.14 -62.93 17.31
C THR A 405 23.31 -62.08 16.05
N GLU A 406 23.49 -62.72 14.88
CA GLU A 406 23.60 -62.02 13.59
C GLU A 406 22.28 -61.34 13.18
N GLU A 407 21.13 -61.94 13.49
CA GLU A 407 19.82 -61.30 13.31
C GLU A 407 19.64 -60.07 14.22
N LEU A 408 20.12 -60.14 15.46
CA LEU A 408 20.10 -58.99 16.39
C LEU A 408 21.00 -57.85 15.90
N GLU A 409 22.20 -58.18 15.41
CA GLU A 409 23.16 -57.20 14.86
C GLU A 409 22.59 -56.51 13.60
N ASN A 410 21.96 -57.26 12.70
CA ASN A 410 21.26 -56.71 11.53
C ASN A 410 20.09 -55.78 11.90
N VAL A 411 19.38 -56.06 13.00
CA VAL A 411 18.35 -55.16 13.52
C VAL A 411 18.99 -53.92 14.12
N SER A 412 20.08 -54.06 14.88
CA SER A 412 20.85 -52.95 15.47
C SER A 412 21.43 -52.01 14.40
N GLU A 413 21.96 -52.53 13.30
CA GLU A 413 22.52 -51.72 12.20
C GLU A 413 21.45 -50.81 11.58
N LYS A 414 20.21 -51.31 11.45
CA LYS A 414 19.07 -50.47 11.00
C LYS A 414 18.71 -49.38 12.01
N TYR A 415 18.96 -49.57 13.29
CA TYR A 415 18.75 -48.55 14.32
C TYR A 415 19.82 -47.46 14.26
N GLU A 416 21.07 -47.80 13.97
CA GLU A 416 22.14 -46.81 13.78
C GLU A 416 21.82 -45.83 12.64
N ASP A 417 21.24 -46.33 11.54
CA ASP A 417 20.76 -45.48 10.45
C ASP A 417 19.68 -44.50 10.92
N THR A 418 18.69 -44.96 11.70
CA THR A 418 17.63 -44.06 12.22
C THR A 418 18.15 -43.05 13.24
N SER A 419 19.10 -43.46 14.09
CA SER A 419 19.73 -42.58 15.07
C SER A 419 20.54 -41.49 14.36
N SER A 420 21.32 -41.86 13.33
CA SER A 420 22.10 -40.90 12.54
C SER A 420 21.23 -39.84 11.84
N VAL A 421 20.03 -40.23 11.38
CA VAL A 421 19.06 -39.30 10.78
C VAL A 421 18.48 -38.37 11.84
N LEU A 422 18.16 -38.87 13.03
CA LEU A 422 17.65 -38.06 14.14
C LEU A 422 18.71 -37.09 14.68
N THR A 423 19.97 -37.50 14.77
CA THR A 423 21.08 -36.60 15.13
C THR A 423 21.25 -35.49 14.09
N ARG A 424 21.22 -35.82 12.79
CA ARG A 424 21.25 -34.80 11.73
C ARG A 424 20.06 -33.84 11.81
N LEU A 425 18.87 -34.33 12.11
CA LEU A 425 17.68 -33.48 12.29
C LEU A 425 17.81 -32.57 13.51
N TYR A 426 18.36 -33.07 14.61
CA TYR A 426 18.61 -32.28 15.83
C TYR A 426 19.55 -31.11 15.59
N ASP A 427 20.61 -31.33 14.81
CA ASP A 427 21.60 -30.31 14.44
C ASP A 427 21.02 -29.22 13.52
N ILE A 428 20.04 -29.58 12.68
CA ILE A 428 19.37 -28.65 11.76
C ILE A 428 18.30 -27.81 12.47
N LEU A 429 17.69 -28.33 13.54
CA LEU A 429 16.64 -27.64 14.28
C LEU A 429 17.20 -26.39 14.99
N PRO A 430 16.59 -25.20 14.79
CA PRO A 430 16.99 -23.99 15.49
C PRO A 430 16.80 -24.15 17.00
N GLU A 431 17.63 -23.47 17.79
CA GLU A 431 17.45 -23.45 19.23
C GLU A 431 16.23 -22.61 19.60
N PRO A 432 15.31 -23.14 20.44
CA PRO A 432 14.16 -22.38 20.92
C PRO A 432 14.62 -21.19 21.75
N HIS A 433 13.89 -20.09 21.65
CA HIS A 433 14.24 -18.86 22.35
C HIS A 433 14.29 -19.09 23.87
N PRO A 434 15.30 -18.58 24.59
CA PRO A 434 15.53 -18.88 26.01
C PRO A 434 14.42 -18.41 26.96
N SER A 435 13.44 -17.63 26.47
CA SER A 435 12.27 -17.24 27.25
C SER A 435 11.21 -18.34 27.38
N VAL A 436 11.24 -19.35 26.50
CA VAL A 436 10.21 -20.39 26.42
C VAL A 436 10.61 -21.64 27.20
N MET A 437 11.92 -21.88 27.34
CA MET A 437 12.49 -23.03 28.03
C MET A 437 12.87 -22.67 29.48
N PRO A 438 12.33 -23.38 30.49
CA PRO A 438 12.64 -23.11 31.89
C PRO A 438 14.08 -23.52 32.29
N PHE A 439 14.74 -24.34 31.48
CA PHE A 439 16.11 -24.79 31.70
C PHE A 439 16.94 -24.60 30.42
N PRO A 440 18.09 -23.90 30.47
CA PRO A 440 18.99 -23.78 29.33
C PRO A 440 19.59 -25.16 29.04
N ILE A 441 19.37 -25.67 27.82
CA ILE A 441 20.06 -26.86 27.33
C ILE A 441 21.53 -26.49 27.17
N GLU A 442 22.44 -27.23 27.81
CA GLU A 442 23.87 -26.97 27.64
C GLU A 442 24.25 -27.19 26.18
N PRO A 443 24.99 -26.25 25.54
CA PRO A 443 25.24 -26.25 24.09
C PRO A 443 26.10 -27.43 23.57
N ASN A 444 26.50 -28.34 24.47
CA ASN A 444 27.28 -29.55 24.15
C ASN A 444 26.66 -30.82 24.73
N ALA A 445 25.39 -30.79 25.14
CA ALA A 445 24.72 -32.01 25.61
C ALA A 445 24.68 -33.04 24.47
N GLU A 446 25.20 -34.23 24.72
CA GLU A 446 25.10 -35.35 23.78
C GLU A 446 23.65 -35.55 23.35
N PHE A 447 23.44 -35.93 22.09
CA PHE A 447 22.10 -36.16 21.55
C PHE A 447 21.38 -37.21 22.42
N ASN A 448 20.32 -36.76 23.09
CA ASN A 448 19.37 -37.61 23.79
C ASN A 448 17.99 -37.37 23.17
N LEU A 449 17.23 -38.44 22.97
CA LEU A 449 15.87 -38.36 22.44
C LEU A 449 14.98 -37.43 23.29
N GLU A 450 15.20 -37.42 24.60
CA GLU A 450 14.50 -36.54 25.55
C GLU A 450 14.82 -35.06 25.29
N ASN A 451 16.10 -34.72 25.01
CA ASN A 451 16.50 -33.36 24.65
C ASN A 451 15.96 -32.94 23.28
N PHE A 452 15.84 -33.88 22.32
CA PHE A 452 15.22 -33.61 21.02
C PHE A 452 13.72 -33.33 21.18
N GLU A 453 13.01 -34.14 21.96
CA GLU A 453 11.59 -33.94 22.25
C GLU A 453 11.35 -32.60 22.95
N GLU A 454 12.14 -32.27 23.99
CA GLU A 454 12.05 -30.99 24.69
C GLU A 454 12.32 -29.80 23.75
N LYS A 455 13.34 -29.89 22.89
CA LYS A 455 13.67 -28.84 21.91
C LYS A 455 12.54 -28.62 20.91
N VAL A 456 11.92 -29.71 20.41
CA VAL A 456 10.77 -29.63 19.49
C VAL A 456 9.54 -29.07 20.20
N GLU A 457 9.24 -29.50 21.42
CA GLU A 457 8.14 -28.95 22.22
C GLU A 457 8.34 -27.45 22.51
N GLY A 458 9.57 -27.04 22.81
CA GLY A 458 9.94 -25.64 22.99
C GLY A 458 9.66 -24.80 21.75
N LEU A 459 10.07 -25.27 20.56
CA LEU A 459 9.80 -24.58 19.29
C LEU A 459 8.30 -24.52 18.96
N ILE A 460 7.54 -25.58 19.27
CA ILE A 460 6.09 -25.60 19.09
C ILE A 460 5.44 -24.54 20.00
N LYS A 461 5.86 -24.48 21.26
CA LYS A 461 5.34 -23.51 22.23
C LYS A 461 5.71 -22.07 21.84
N GLU A 462 6.94 -21.83 21.39
CA GLU A 462 7.37 -20.52 20.90
C GLU A 462 6.52 -20.07 19.70
N ASN A 463 6.30 -20.95 18.72
CA ASN A 463 5.41 -20.65 17.60
C ASN A 463 3.98 -20.37 18.05
N SER A 464 3.46 -21.11 19.04
CA SER A 464 2.14 -20.85 19.63
C SER A 464 2.07 -19.45 20.26
N ASP A 465 3.08 -19.08 21.06
CA ASP A 465 3.15 -17.76 21.71
C ASP A 465 3.26 -16.63 20.68
N LEU A 466 4.01 -16.85 19.58
CA LEU A 466 4.10 -15.91 18.48
C LEU A 466 2.76 -15.74 17.75
N ILE A 467 2.04 -16.83 17.52
CA ILE A 467 0.69 -16.79 16.93
C ILE A 467 -0.26 -16.00 17.83
N ASP A 468 -0.27 -16.26 19.13
CA ASP A 468 -1.11 -15.53 20.10
C ASP A 468 -0.77 -14.03 20.13
N LYS A 469 0.52 -13.69 20.04
CA LYS A 469 0.98 -12.30 19.94
C LYS A 469 0.53 -11.63 18.64
N VAL A 470 0.57 -12.33 17.51
CA VAL A 470 0.06 -11.83 16.23
C VAL A 470 -1.45 -11.58 16.31
N ILE A 471 -2.21 -12.49 16.91
CA ILE A 471 -3.66 -12.33 17.13
C ILE A 471 -3.93 -11.10 18.02
N ALA A 472 -3.17 -10.92 19.10
CA ALA A 472 -3.30 -9.77 19.99
C ALA A 472 -3.00 -8.44 19.27
N LEU A 473 -1.95 -8.39 18.45
CA LEU A 473 -1.60 -7.21 17.63
C LEU A 473 -2.66 -6.92 16.56
N GLN A 474 -3.24 -7.96 15.96
CA GLN A 474 -4.33 -7.80 15.00
C GLN A 474 -5.56 -7.19 15.65
N LYS A 475 -5.96 -7.68 16.83
CA LYS A 475 -7.05 -7.10 17.62
C LYS A 475 -6.78 -5.64 17.99
N GLN A 476 -5.55 -5.31 18.41
CA GLN A 476 -5.18 -3.93 18.70
C GLN A 476 -5.29 -3.01 17.47
N ASN A 477 -4.94 -3.51 16.28
CA ASN A 477 -5.10 -2.77 15.04
C ASN A 477 -6.58 -2.57 14.66
N GLU A 478 -7.44 -3.57 14.89
CA GLU A 478 -8.89 -3.47 14.70
C GLU A 478 -9.51 -2.42 15.64
N ASP A 479 -9.12 -2.42 16.92
CA ASP A 479 -9.56 -1.44 17.91
C ASP A 479 -9.10 -0.01 17.53
N LEU A 480 -7.86 0.16 17.06
CA LEU A 480 -7.36 1.44 16.57
C LEU A 480 -8.11 1.91 15.32
N HIS A 481 -8.42 0.99 14.40
CA HIS A 481 -9.19 1.32 13.20
C HIS A 481 -10.61 1.79 13.58
N GLY A 482 -11.27 1.09 14.50
CA GLY A 482 -12.58 1.49 15.04
C GLY A 482 -12.53 2.85 15.73
N ALA A 483 -11.48 3.14 16.50
CA ALA A 483 -11.29 4.45 17.13
C ALA A 483 -11.12 5.59 16.10
N VAL A 484 -10.34 5.35 15.04
CA VAL A 484 -10.17 6.32 13.94
C VAL A 484 -11.49 6.55 13.21
N GLN A 485 -12.27 5.50 12.94
CA GLN A 485 -13.58 5.62 12.31
C GLN A 485 -14.57 6.39 13.19
N ALA A 486 -14.59 6.15 14.51
CA ALA A 486 -15.43 6.90 15.45
C ALA A 486 -15.04 8.39 15.53
N ILE A 487 -13.75 8.72 15.41
CA ILE A 487 -13.28 10.12 15.32
C ILE A 487 -13.76 10.76 14.01
N ALA A 488 -13.66 10.03 12.89
CA ALA A 488 -14.15 10.50 11.60
C ALA A 488 -15.66 10.76 11.62
N GLU A 489 -16.47 9.86 12.20
CA GLU A 489 -17.92 10.04 12.36
C GLU A 489 -18.28 11.21 13.29
N LYS A 490 -17.49 11.47 14.33
CA LYS A 490 -17.67 12.68 15.13
C LYS A 490 -17.37 13.92 14.29
N HIS A 491 -16.29 13.92 13.52
CA HIS A 491 -15.97 15.05 12.65
C HIS A 491 -17.04 15.34 11.59
N THR A 492 -17.68 14.31 11.02
CA THR A 492 -18.77 14.51 10.05
C THR A 492 -20.06 15.02 10.68
N LYS A 493 -20.33 14.75 11.97
CA LYS A 493 -21.50 15.30 12.68
C LYS A 493 -21.34 16.75 13.13
N TRP A 494 -20.12 17.26 13.20
CA TRP A 494 -19.83 18.63 13.63
C TRP A 494 -19.77 19.63 12.48
N ASN A 495 -19.60 19.15 11.24
CA ASN A 495 -19.76 19.92 10.02
C ASN A 495 -21.18 19.79 9.50
#